data_AF-A0A2T4G1N0-F1
#
_entry.id   AF-A0A2T4G1N0-F1
#
_cell.length_a   1.000
_cell.length_b   1.000
_cell.length_c   1.000
_cell.angle_alpha   90.00
_cell.angle_beta   90.00
_cell.angle_gamma   90.00
#
_symmetry.space_group_name_H-M   'P 1'
#
loop_
_entity.id
_entity.type
_entity.pdbx_description
1 polymer ?
#
loop_
_entity_poly.entity_id
_entity_poly.type
_entity_poly.pdbx_seq_one_letter_code
_entity_poly.pdbx_strand_id
1 'polypeptide(L)'
;MKDLIQGLDGPRTAQQELFYDLEDAAAVIGWSVVELTAMAANAKTPHEAVALMKISALLAAQQAKIGGYAGEVKEQRILRSEGPA
;
A
#
# COMPACT_ATOMS: atom_id res chain seq x y z
N MET A 1 -21.28 17.62 21.53
CA MET A 1 -21.00 16.53 20.58
C MET A 1 -21.34 16.96 19.15
N LYS A 2 -20.90 18.16 18.73
CA LYS A 2 -20.98 18.67 17.35
C LYS A 2 -19.65 19.30 16.89
N ASP A 3 -18.73 19.55 17.83
CA ASP A 3 -17.44 20.20 17.55
C ASP A 3 -16.25 19.22 17.38
N LEU A 4 -16.50 17.91 17.26
CA LEU A 4 -15.43 16.91 17.09
C LEU A 4 -15.20 16.46 15.65
N ILE A 5 -15.99 16.95 14.70
CA ILE A 5 -15.90 16.59 13.27
C ILE A 5 -15.93 17.86 12.43
N GLN A 6 -14.97 18.75 12.65
CA GLN A 6 -14.62 19.78 11.67
C GLN A 6 -13.14 19.57 11.33
N GLY A 7 -12.90 19.03 10.14
CA GLY A 7 -11.55 18.66 9.70
C GLY A 7 -11.50 17.44 8.77
N LEU A 8 -12.61 16.70 8.59
CA LEU A 8 -12.68 15.59 7.63
C LEU A 8 -12.95 16.04 6.17
N ASP A 9 -13.46 17.26 5.97
CA ASP A 9 -13.85 17.79 4.65
C ASP A 9 -12.86 18.84 4.08
N GLY A 10 -11.73 19.08 4.75
CA GLY A 10 -10.67 19.95 4.23
C GLY A 10 -9.79 19.24 3.20
N PRO A 11 -9.16 19.96 2.24
CA PRO A 11 -8.18 19.36 1.34
C PRO A 11 -7.05 18.72 2.16
N ARG A 12 -6.65 17.50 1.77
CA ARG A 12 -5.54 16.80 2.42
C ARG A 12 -4.27 17.62 2.28
N THR A 13 -3.45 17.66 3.31
CA THR A 13 -2.10 18.20 3.19
C THR A 13 -1.25 17.29 2.28
N ALA A 14 -0.20 17.82 1.65
CA ALA A 14 0.71 17.02 0.83
C ALA A 14 1.28 15.79 1.60
N GLN A 15 1.46 15.94 2.91
CA GLN A 15 1.88 14.86 3.80
C GLN A 15 0.81 13.78 3.98
N GLN A 16 -0.45 14.19 4.16
CA GLN A 16 -1.58 13.26 4.26
C GLN A 16 -1.80 12.53 2.93
N GLU A 17 -1.68 13.23 1.81
CA GLU A 17 -1.73 12.61 0.47
C GLU A 17 -0.65 11.55 0.32
N LEU A 18 0.62 11.86 0.64
CA LEU A 18 1.70 10.86 0.58
C LEU A 18 1.41 9.65 1.46
N PHE A 19 0.88 9.84 2.67
CA PHE A 19 0.51 8.73 3.54
C PHE A 19 -0.53 7.83 2.88
N TYR A 20 -1.63 8.41 2.40
CA TYR A 20 -2.72 7.65 1.78
C TYR A 20 -2.31 7.00 0.45
N ASP A 21 -1.49 7.66 -0.36
CA ASP A 21 -0.94 7.10 -1.60
C ASP A 21 -0.13 5.83 -1.31
N LEU A 22 0.70 5.83 -0.26
CA LEU A 22 1.51 4.68 0.13
C LEU A 22 0.63 3.56 0.72
N GLU A 23 -0.35 3.88 1.56
CA GLU A 23 -1.31 2.90 2.08
C GLU A 23 -2.13 2.25 0.95
N ASP A 24 -2.60 3.04 -0.01
CA ASP A 24 -3.35 2.55 -1.17
C ASP A 24 -2.47 1.65 -2.06
N ALA A 25 -1.23 2.07 -2.34
CA ALA A 25 -0.27 1.24 -3.06
C ALA A 25 0.01 -0.10 -2.34
N ALA A 26 0.20 -0.07 -1.02
CA ALA A 26 0.37 -1.29 -0.22
C ALA A 26 -0.88 -2.19 -0.29
N ALA A 27 -2.08 -1.61 -0.24
CA ALA A 27 -3.34 -2.35 -0.36
C ALA A 27 -3.47 -3.01 -1.74
N VAL A 28 -3.23 -2.28 -2.83
CA VAL A 28 -3.28 -2.82 -4.20
C VAL A 28 -2.29 -3.97 -4.39
N ILE A 29 -1.07 -3.86 -3.85
CA ILE A 29 -0.10 -4.95 -3.87
C ILE A 29 -0.64 -6.16 -3.07
N GLY A 30 -1.22 -5.92 -1.89
CA GLY A 30 -1.83 -6.97 -1.06
C GLY A 30 -2.93 -7.74 -1.79
N TRP A 31 -3.83 -7.03 -2.48
CA TRP A 31 -4.84 -7.65 -3.35
C TRP A 31 -4.20 -8.47 -4.47
N SER A 32 -3.16 -7.94 -5.11
CA SER A 32 -2.44 -8.65 -6.17
C SER A 32 -1.80 -9.96 -5.66
N VAL A 33 -1.26 -9.96 -4.45
CA VAL A 33 -0.69 -11.16 -3.81
C VAL A 33 -1.78 -12.21 -3.56
N VAL A 34 -2.96 -11.81 -3.07
CA VAL A 34 -4.09 -12.72 -2.85
C VAL A 34 -4.50 -13.38 -4.15
N GLU A 35 -4.67 -12.61 -5.23
CA GLU A 35 -5.11 -13.18 -6.51
C GLU A 35 -4.06 -14.05 -7.18
N LEU A 36 -2.79 -13.66 -7.13
CA LEU A 36 -1.71 -14.51 -7.66
C LEU A 36 -1.57 -15.82 -6.89
N THR A 37 -1.81 -15.79 -5.57
CA THR A 37 -1.83 -17.01 -4.75
C THR A 37 -3.03 -17.90 -5.10
N ALA A 38 -4.21 -17.31 -5.33
CA ALA A 38 -5.38 -18.04 -5.79
C ALA A 38 -5.17 -18.65 -7.19
N MET A 39 -4.50 -17.92 -8.10
CA MET A 39 -4.10 -18.44 -9.41
C MET A 39 -3.10 -19.59 -9.29
N ALA A 40 -2.12 -19.48 -8.38
CA ALA A 40 -1.14 -20.54 -8.13
C ALA A 40 -1.81 -21.84 -7.65
N ALA A 41 -2.83 -21.73 -6.79
CA ALA A 41 -3.60 -22.87 -6.30
C ALA A 41 -4.39 -23.59 -7.43
N ASN A 42 -4.71 -22.87 -8.51
CA ASN A 42 -5.46 -23.38 -9.67
C ASN A 42 -4.58 -23.58 -10.92
N ALA A 43 -3.25 -23.50 -10.77
CA ALA A 43 -2.31 -23.58 -11.90
C ALA A 43 -2.34 -24.97 -12.56
N LYS A 44 -2.14 -25.00 -13.89
CA LYS A 44 -2.22 -26.25 -14.66
C LYS A 44 -0.96 -27.09 -14.54
N THR A 45 0.16 -26.48 -14.16
CA THR A 45 1.44 -27.15 -14.00
C THR A 45 2.13 -26.76 -12.69
N PRO A 46 2.93 -27.66 -12.10
CA PRO A 46 3.71 -27.33 -10.91
C PRO A 46 4.68 -26.16 -11.12
N HIS A 47 5.26 -26.04 -12.32
CA HIS A 47 6.18 -24.95 -12.65
C HIS A 47 5.47 -23.59 -12.62
N GLU A 48 4.27 -23.51 -13.20
CA GLU A 48 3.43 -22.31 -13.17
C GLU A 48 3.05 -21.93 -11.73
N ALA A 49 2.61 -22.90 -10.91
CA ALA A 49 2.31 -22.67 -9.50
C ALA A 49 3.52 -22.07 -8.75
N VAL A 50 4.71 -22.66 -8.94
CA VAL A 50 5.94 -22.17 -8.30
C VAL A 50 6.31 -20.77 -8.77
N ALA A 51 6.16 -20.47 -10.06
CA ALA A 51 6.44 -19.14 -10.59
C ALA A 51 5.51 -18.08 -9.98
N LEU A 52 4.20 -18.35 -9.93
CA LEU A 52 3.20 -17.46 -9.33
C LEU A 52 3.44 -17.25 -7.82
N MET A 53 3.79 -18.31 -7.08
CA MET A 53 4.15 -18.19 -5.67
C MET A 53 5.41 -17.35 -5.44
N LYS A 54 6.42 -17.48 -6.31
CA LYS A 54 7.64 -16.64 -6.24
C LYS A 54 7.32 -15.16 -6.46
N ILE A 55 6.50 -14.85 -7.46
CA ILE A 55 6.05 -13.47 -7.73
C ILE A 55 5.26 -12.93 -6.53
N SER A 56 4.33 -13.73 -5.99
CA SER A 56 3.55 -13.37 -4.80
C SER A 56 4.44 -13.05 -3.60
N ALA A 57 5.49 -13.84 -3.36
CA ALA A 57 6.43 -13.60 -2.27
C ALA A 57 7.23 -12.29 -2.47
N LEU A 58 7.68 -12.01 -3.70
CA LEU A 58 8.37 -10.76 -4.02
C LEU A 58 7.46 -9.54 -3.82
N LEU A 59 6.19 -9.63 -4.24
CA LEU A 59 5.21 -8.57 -4.05
C LEU A 59 4.88 -8.36 -2.57
N ALA A 60 4.70 -9.43 -1.79
CA ALA A 60 4.48 -9.32 -0.35
C ALA A 60 5.64 -8.60 0.37
N ALA A 61 6.88 -8.85 -0.07
CA ALA A 61 8.04 -8.12 0.45
C ALA A 61 8.01 -6.63 0.08
N GLN A 62 7.51 -6.27 -1.11
CA GLN A 62 7.34 -4.86 -1.48
C GLN A 62 6.18 -4.20 -0.72
N GLN A 63 5.05 -4.90 -0.55
CA GLN A 63 3.93 -4.44 0.26
C GLN A 63 4.39 -4.05 1.67
N ALA A 64 5.18 -4.91 2.32
CA ALA A 64 5.70 -4.65 3.66
C ALA A 64 6.60 -3.40 3.71
N LYS A 65 7.44 -3.19 2.69
CA LYS A 65 8.29 -1.99 2.59
C LYS A 65 7.46 -0.72 2.42
N ILE A 66 6.48 -0.75 1.52
CA ILE A 66 5.61 0.41 1.25
C ILE A 66 4.78 0.75 2.50
N GLY A 67 4.19 -0.23 3.17
CA GLY A 67 3.49 -0.03 4.44
C GLY A 67 4.41 0.50 5.54
N GLY A 68 5.68 0.06 5.57
CA GLY A 68 6.71 0.64 6.43
C GLY A 68 6.92 2.14 6.17
N TYR A 69 7.06 2.53 4.91
CA TYR A 69 7.20 3.95 4.54
C TYR A 69 5.95 4.76 4.86
N ALA A 70 4.75 4.22 4.69
CA ALA A 70 3.53 4.88 5.15
C ALA A 70 3.57 5.14 6.66
N GLY A 71 4.02 4.16 7.46
CA GLY A 71 4.28 4.34 8.89
C GLY A 71 5.29 5.46 9.17
N GLU A 72 6.40 5.51 8.45
CA GLU A 72 7.40 6.57 8.59
C GLU A 72 6.86 7.97 8.23
N VAL A 73 6.01 8.08 7.20
CA VAL A 73 5.31 9.31 6.82
C VAL A 73 4.33 9.76 7.91
N LYS A 74 3.58 8.80 8.48
CA LYS A 74 2.67 9.05 9.60
C LYS A 74 3.40 9.54 10.86
N GLU A 75 4.60 9.02 11.09
CA GLU A 75 5.50 9.43 12.17
C GLU A 75 6.35 10.67 11.85
N GLN A 76 6.12 11.31 10.69
CA GLN A 76 6.84 12.50 10.23
C GLN A 76 8.37 12.30 10.08
N ARG A 77 8.83 11.06 9.90
CA ARG A 77 10.22 10.73 9.58
C ARG A 77 10.55 10.95 8.10
N ILE A 78 9.56 10.77 7.22
CA ILE A 78 9.61 11.15 5.81
C ILE A 78 8.64 12.31 5.61
N LEU A 79 9.07 13.40 4.99
CA LEU A 79 8.26 14.59 4.75
C LEU A 79 8.13 14.87 3.26
N ARG A 80 6.90 15.09 2.78
CA ARG A 80 6.63 15.64 1.45
C ARG A 80 6.47 17.15 1.58
N SER A 81 7.32 17.90 0.89
CA SER A 81 7.14 19.34 0.74
C SER A 81 5.84 19.62 -0.02
N GLU A 82 5.07 20.59 0.44
CA GLU A 82 4.03 21.19 -0.41
C GLU A 82 4.73 21.76 -1.66
N GLY A 83 4.22 21.45 -2.85
CA GLY A 83 4.75 22.01 -4.09
C GLY A 83 4.72 23.55 -4.04
N PRO A 84 5.54 24.25 -4.84
CA PRO A 84 5.46 25.71 -4.89
C PRO A 84 4.02 26.13 -5.24
N ALA A 85 3.47 27.04 -4.43
CA ALA A 85 2.15 27.64 -4.61
C ALA A 85 2.04 28.45 -5.90
#